data_AF-A0A5C6SYK2-F1
#
_entry.id   AF-A0A5C6SYK2-F1
#
_cell.length_a   1.000
_cell.length_b   1.000
_cell.length_c   1.000
_cell.angle_alpha   90.00
_cell.angle_beta   90.00
_cell.angle_gamma   90.00
#
_symmetry.space_group_name_H-M   'P 1'
#
loop_
_entity.id
_entity.type
_entity.pdbx_description
1 polymer ?
#
loop_
_entity_poly.entity_id
_entity_poly.type
_entity_poly.pdbx_seq_one_letter_code
_entity_poly.pdbx_strand_id
1 'polypeptide(L)'
;MSSTSTSADTTPIAPARFAAALKDLSVGMLHLKVLEIRNSIAHLQYSNDQLKPFAEGTETTPSGEASEPDQDCIDAIRENEQVIDRMAERIALIRAEVEERGLSWTEFQNRNETTSKNDEDAAAVNGDTQASTAASDNENRHNAWNDGTFQTGTIRNGEVQVDRQAGRPEGGSLSDEQLRRALEERMRDLGTDDDEGGMHL
;
A
#
# COMPACT_ATOMS: atom_id res chain seq x y z
N MET A 1 3.27 9.53 -45.96
CA MET A 1 3.14 10.32 -44.72
C MET A 1 2.61 9.36 -43.69
N SER A 2 3.50 8.81 -42.86
CA SER A 2 3.16 7.75 -41.91
C SER A 2 2.37 8.35 -40.75
N SER A 3 1.14 7.88 -40.56
CA SER A 3 0.35 8.19 -39.38
C SER A 3 0.98 7.49 -38.18
N THR A 4 1.63 8.26 -37.32
CA THR A 4 2.09 7.80 -36.00
C THR A 4 0.90 7.69 -35.06
N SER A 5 0.30 6.51 -35.00
CA SER A 5 -0.62 6.14 -33.92
C SER A 5 0.22 5.94 -32.66
N THR A 6 0.29 6.93 -31.77
CA THR A 6 1.05 6.78 -30.52
C THR A 6 0.28 7.38 -29.35
N SER A 7 0.20 6.54 -28.31
CA SER A 7 -0.36 6.72 -26.98
C SER A 7 -1.86 6.42 -26.81
N ALA A 8 -2.14 5.47 -25.92
CA ALA A 8 -3.47 5.00 -25.57
C ALA A 8 -4.33 6.17 -25.07
N ASP A 9 -5.41 6.47 -25.79
CA ASP A 9 -6.37 7.51 -25.47
C ASP A 9 -7.17 7.09 -24.22
N THR A 10 -6.55 7.22 -23.04
CA THR A 10 -7.21 7.04 -21.75
C THR A 10 -7.98 8.32 -21.46
N THR A 11 -8.98 8.64 -22.28
CA THR A 11 -9.82 9.82 -22.07
C THR A 11 -10.45 9.71 -20.67
N PRO A 12 -10.16 10.65 -19.76
CA PRO A 12 -10.74 10.61 -18.43
C PRO A 12 -12.28 10.69 -18.52
N ILE A 13 -12.98 9.99 -17.63
CA ILE A 13 -14.43 10.13 -17.51
C ILE A 13 -14.80 11.60 -17.29
N ALA A 14 -15.76 12.09 -18.07
CA ALA A 14 -16.21 13.47 -17.96
C ALA A 14 -16.77 13.75 -16.55
N PRO A 15 -16.53 14.95 -15.97
CA PRO A 15 -16.98 15.29 -14.61
C PRO A 15 -18.47 15.04 -14.38
N ALA A 16 -19.32 15.36 -15.36
CA ALA A 16 -20.76 15.12 -15.28
C ALA A 16 -21.13 13.63 -15.18
N ARG A 17 -20.42 12.76 -15.91
CA ARG A 17 -20.63 11.30 -15.82
C ARG A 17 -20.14 10.75 -14.48
N PHE A 18 -19.03 11.26 -13.97
CA PHE A 18 -18.55 10.91 -12.63
C PHE A 18 -19.57 11.29 -11.57
N ALA A 19 -20.09 12.52 -11.59
CA ALA A 19 -21.11 13.00 -10.66
C ALA A 19 -22.40 12.16 -10.70
N ALA A 20 -22.86 11.80 -11.90
CA ALA A 20 -24.04 10.94 -12.05
C ALA A 20 -23.83 9.56 -11.39
N ALA A 21 -22.64 8.97 -11.51
CA ALA A 21 -22.32 7.69 -10.89
C ALA A 21 -22.26 7.76 -9.36
N LEU A 22 -21.91 8.91 -8.77
CA LEU A 22 -21.84 9.08 -7.30
C LEU A 22 -23.19 8.82 -6.61
N LYS A 23 -24.31 9.09 -7.29
CA LYS A 23 -25.68 8.90 -6.78
C LYS A 23 -25.96 7.45 -6.37
N ASP A 24 -25.34 6.48 -7.04
CA ASP A 24 -25.54 5.06 -6.80
C ASP A 24 -24.59 4.48 -5.73
N LEU A 25 -23.57 5.24 -5.31
CA LEU A 25 -22.60 4.78 -4.32
C LEU A 25 -23.15 4.92 -2.90
N SER A 26 -22.84 3.95 -2.03
CA SER A 26 -23.06 4.10 -0.58
C SER A 26 -22.09 5.11 0.03
N VAL A 27 -22.42 5.64 1.22
CA VAL A 27 -21.55 6.59 1.94
C VAL A 27 -20.17 6.01 2.23
N GLY A 28 -20.09 4.72 2.56
CA GLY A 28 -18.81 4.02 2.76
C GLY A 28 -17.98 3.96 1.47
N MET A 29 -18.61 3.69 0.33
CA MET A 29 -17.91 3.71 -0.96
C MET A 29 -17.43 5.11 -1.34
N LEU A 30 -18.17 6.17 -0.98
CA LEU A 30 -17.70 7.54 -1.17
C LEU A 30 -16.43 7.83 -0.35
N HIS A 31 -16.30 7.30 0.87
CA HIS A 31 -15.07 7.44 1.67
C HIS A 31 -13.89 6.76 0.98
N LEU A 32 -14.08 5.51 0.53
CA LEU A 32 -13.04 4.76 -0.18
C LEU A 32 -12.58 5.51 -1.44
N LYS A 33 -13.51 6.13 -2.19
CA LYS A 33 -13.14 6.94 -3.35
C LYS A 33 -12.37 8.20 -3.00
N VAL A 34 -12.70 8.88 -1.89
CA VAL A 34 -11.88 10.01 -1.43
C VAL A 34 -10.47 9.57 -1.07
N LEU A 35 -10.32 8.43 -0.39
CA LEU A 35 -9.00 7.88 -0.04
C LEU A 35 -8.17 7.52 -1.27
N GLU A 36 -8.75 6.80 -2.22
CA GLU A 36 -8.10 6.43 -3.47
C GLU A 36 -7.62 7.66 -4.25
N ILE A 37 -8.47 8.69 -4.37
CA ILE A 37 -8.12 9.91 -5.10
C ILE A 37 -7.03 10.69 -4.36
N ARG A 38 -7.10 10.78 -3.03
CA ARG A 38 -6.05 11.44 -2.23
C ARG A 38 -4.70 10.72 -2.35
N ASN A 39 -4.71 9.39 -2.32
CA ASN A 39 -3.51 8.60 -2.52
C ASN A 39 -2.93 8.83 -3.94
N SER A 40 -3.78 8.86 -4.96
CA SER A 40 -3.37 9.18 -6.34
C SER A 40 -2.75 10.58 -6.45
N ILE A 41 -3.34 11.59 -5.81
CA ILE A 41 -2.78 12.96 -5.75
C ILE A 41 -1.42 12.96 -5.05
N ALA A 42 -1.31 12.29 -3.90
CA ALA A 42 -0.06 12.22 -3.15
C ALA A 42 1.07 11.57 -3.96
N HIS A 43 0.77 10.51 -4.71
CA HIS A 43 1.75 9.86 -5.59
C HIS A 43 2.19 10.78 -6.74
N LEU A 44 1.26 11.53 -7.36
CA LEU A 44 1.60 12.49 -8.41
C LEU A 44 2.45 13.65 -7.86
N GLN A 45 2.13 14.17 -6.68
CA GLN A 45 2.91 15.20 -6.02
C GLN A 45 4.32 14.72 -5.70
N TYR A 46 4.45 13.51 -5.14
CA TYR A 46 5.74 12.90 -4.89
C TYR A 46 6.55 12.70 -6.18
N SER A 47 5.92 12.21 -7.25
CA SER A 47 6.56 12.10 -8.56
C SER A 47 7.02 13.45 -9.10
N ASN A 48 6.22 14.51 -8.94
CA ASN A 48 6.61 15.85 -9.36
C ASN A 48 7.81 16.37 -8.56
N ASP A 49 7.84 16.14 -7.25
CA ASP A 49 8.97 16.51 -6.40
C ASP A 49 10.26 15.77 -6.80
N GLN A 50 10.15 14.51 -7.25
CA GLN A 50 11.28 13.75 -7.80
C GLN A 50 11.74 14.27 -9.17
N LEU A 51 10.84 14.78 -10.00
CA LEU A 51 11.17 15.30 -11.33
C LEU A 51 11.75 16.72 -11.30
N LYS A 52 11.43 17.52 -10.26
CA LYS A 52 11.87 18.92 -10.14
C LYS A 52 13.38 19.12 -10.31
N PRO A 53 14.29 18.32 -9.72
CA PRO A 53 15.73 18.53 -9.87
C PRO A 53 16.21 18.44 -11.32
N PHE A 54 15.60 17.54 -12.10
CA PHE A 54 15.89 17.36 -13.52
C PHE A 54 15.27 18.47 -14.36
N ALA A 55 14.00 18.81 -14.08
CA ALA A 55 13.28 19.88 -14.75
C ALA A 55 13.93 21.26 -14.53
N GLU A 56 14.59 21.48 -13.40
CA GLU A 56 15.28 22.73 -13.08
C GLU A 56 16.77 22.72 -13.48
N GLY A 57 17.31 21.57 -13.91
CA GLY A 57 18.74 21.40 -14.17
C GLY A 57 19.62 21.47 -12.92
N THR A 58 19.02 21.33 -11.73
CA THR A 58 19.73 21.36 -10.45
C THR A 58 20.34 20.01 -10.09
N GLU A 59 19.95 18.94 -10.78
CA GLU A 59 20.64 17.66 -10.72
C GLU A 59 22.06 17.79 -11.31
N THR A 60 23.04 17.35 -10.53
CA THR A 60 24.44 17.36 -10.94
C THR A 60 24.73 16.12 -11.77
N THR A 61 25.25 16.30 -12.98
CA THR A 61 25.76 15.20 -13.78
C THR A 61 26.92 14.48 -13.05
N PRO A 62 27.29 13.24 -13.42
CA PRO A 62 28.44 12.54 -12.83
C PRO A 62 29.76 13.31 -12.94
N SER A 63 29.84 14.28 -13.85
CA SER A 63 30.97 15.19 -14.06
C SER A 63 31.04 16.35 -13.05
N GLY A 64 30.02 16.54 -12.22
CA GLY A 64 29.95 17.64 -11.25
C GLY A 64 29.36 18.94 -11.80
N GLU A 65 28.89 18.94 -13.05
CA GLU A 65 28.30 20.11 -13.71
C GLU A 65 26.76 20.08 -13.61
N ALA A 66 26.16 21.26 -13.41
CA ALA A 66 24.70 21.41 -13.47
C ALA A 66 24.20 21.03 -14.87
N SER A 67 23.17 20.20 -14.94
CA SER A 67 22.55 19.83 -16.22
C SER A 67 21.72 20.98 -16.77
N GLU A 68 21.52 21.03 -18.09
CA GLU A 68 20.46 21.88 -18.65
C GLU A 68 19.08 21.36 -18.19
N PRO A 69 18.10 22.24 -17.98
CA PRO A 69 16.72 21.88 -17.69
C PRO A 69 16.17 20.84 -18.66
N ASP A 70 15.66 19.72 -18.14
CA ASP A 70 15.06 18.67 -18.96
C ASP A 70 13.62 19.03 -19.35
N GLN A 71 13.40 19.26 -20.64
CA GLN A 71 12.10 19.63 -21.20
C GLN A 71 11.05 18.52 -21.04
N ASP A 72 11.44 17.24 -21.11
CA ASP A 72 10.51 16.13 -20.94
C ASP A 72 10.04 16.06 -19.48
N CYS A 73 10.93 16.33 -18.52
CA CYS A 73 10.58 16.43 -17.10
C CYS A 73 9.63 17.62 -16.84
N ILE A 74 9.87 18.78 -17.47
CA ILE A 74 9.00 19.96 -17.37
C ILE A 74 7.59 19.63 -17.90
N ASP A 75 7.51 18.97 -19.05
CA ASP A 75 6.24 18.63 -19.70
C ASP A 75 5.48 17.56 -18.90
N ALA A 76 6.18 16.56 -18.35
CA ALA A 76 5.60 15.54 -17.47
C ALA A 76 5.02 16.14 -16.18
N ILE A 77 5.74 17.07 -15.52
CA ILE A 77 5.22 17.80 -14.35
C ILE A 77 3.94 18.55 -14.71
N ARG A 78 3.93 19.27 -15.84
CA ARG A 78 2.76 20.04 -16.30
C ARG A 78 1.56 19.13 -16.58
N GLU A 79 1.78 17.94 -17.14
CA GLU A 79 0.70 16.97 -17.36
C GLU A 79 0.17 16.43 -16.04
N ASN A 80 1.05 16.05 -15.11
CA ASN A 80 0.68 15.57 -13.79
C ASN A 80 -0.13 16.61 -13.00
N GLU A 81 0.24 17.89 -13.07
CA GLU A 81 -0.53 18.98 -12.46
C GLU A 81 -1.97 19.05 -12.98
N GLN A 82 -2.17 18.91 -14.29
CA GLN A 82 -3.53 18.84 -14.85
C GLN A 82 -4.30 17.59 -14.39
N VAL A 83 -3.61 16.47 -14.14
CA VAL A 83 -4.25 15.28 -13.56
C VAL A 83 -4.64 15.54 -12.10
N ILE A 84 -3.77 16.17 -11.31
CA ILE A 84 -4.05 16.58 -9.93
C ILE A 84 -5.29 17.49 -9.89
N ASP A 85 -5.38 18.48 -10.78
CA ASP A 85 -6.54 19.39 -10.83
C ASP A 85 -7.86 18.64 -11.09
N ARG A 86 -7.86 17.70 -12.03
CA ARG A 86 -9.03 16.85 -12.31
C ARG A 86 -9.38 15.94 -11.14
N MET A 87 -8.37 15.42 -10.44
CA MET A 87 -8.58 14.60 -9.23
C MET A 87 -9.16 15.45 -8.08
N ALA A 88 -8.70 16.69 -7.92
CA ALA A 88 -9.25 17.64 -6.95
C ALA A 88 -10.70 18.03 -7.30
N GLU A 89 -11.02 18.23 -8.59
CA GLU A 89 -12.40 18.44 -9.06
C GLU A 89 -13.30 17.25 -8.68
N ARG A 90 -12.81 16.01 -8.84
CA ARG A 90 -13.56 14.82 -8.41
C ARG A 90 -13.81 14.79 -6.90
N ILE A 91 -12.85 15.21 -6.08
CA ILE A 91 -13.08 15.36 -4.63
C ILE A 91 -14.17 16.40 -4.36
N ALA A 92 -14.19 17.52 -5.10
CA ALA A 92 -15.21 18.55 -4.96
C ALA A 92 -16.62 18.03 -5.33
N LEU A 93 -16.72 17.19 -6.36
CA LEU A 93 -17.98 16.51 -6.72
C LEU A 93 -18.45 15.52 -5.64
N ILE A 94 -17.53 14.74 -5.05
CA ILE A 94 -17.87 13.87 -3.92
C ILE A 94 -18.33 14.69 -2.73
N ARG A 95 -17.68 15.82 -2.45
CA ARG A 95 -18.10 16.74 -1.40
C ARG A 95 -19.53 17.24 -1.62
N ALA A 96 -19.84 17.71 -2.82
CA ALA A 96 -21.18 18.17 -3.16
C ALA A 96 -22.23 17.06 -2.96
N GLU A 97 -21.92 15.83 -3.37
CA GLU A 97 -22.79 14.66 -3.16
C GLU A 97 -23.03 14.37 -1.67
N VAL A 98 -21.98 14.42 -0.85
CA VAL A 98 -22.07 14.20 0.60
C VAL A 98 -22.96 15.25 1.26
N GLU A 99 -22.77 16.53 0.90
CA GLU A 99 -23.56 17.64 1.40
C GLU A 99 -25.02 17.56 0.92
N GLU A 100 -25.27 17.11 -0.33
CA GLU A 100 -26.62 16.89 -0.86
C GLU A 100 -27.37 15.78 -0.10
N ARG A 101 -26.66 14.78 0.42
CA ARG A 101 -27.22 13.74 1.31
C ARG A 101 -27.46 14.23 2.74
N GLY A 102 -27.18 15.51 3.04
CA GLY A 102 -27.37 16.12 4.35
C GLY A 102 -26.27 15.80 5.37
N LEU A 103 -25.11 15.29 4.91
CA LEU A 103 -23.97 14.98 5.76
C LEU A 103 -22.98 16.16 5.77
N SER A 104 -22.37 16.42 6.92
CA SER A 104 -21.28 17.40 7.03
C SER A 104 -20.02 16.86 6.36
N TRP A 105 -19.45 17.61 5.41
CA TRP A 105 -18.19 17.24 4.76
C TRP A 105 -17.03 17.10 5.77
N THR A 106 -16.95 17.98 6.76
CA THR A 106 -15.90 17.91 7.79
C THR A 106 -16.02 16.65 8.64
N GLU A 107 -17.24 16.27 9.03
CA GLU A 107 -17.48 15.03 9.78
C GLU A 107 -17.22 13.79 8.92
N PHE A 108 -17.60 13.83 7.64
CA PHE A 108 -17.29 12.80 6.67
C PHE A 108 -15.77 12.59 6.55
N GLN A 109 -14.99 13.68 6.48
CA GLN A 109 -13.54 13.58 6.45
C GLN A 109 -12.94 13.03 7.75
N ASN A 110 -13.50 13.38 8.91
CA ASN A 110 -12.98 12.94 10.21
C ASN A 110 -13.37 11.50 10.55
N ARG A 111 -14.56 11.03 10.14
CA ARG A 111 -14.99 9.64 10.38
C ARG A 111 -14.06 8.63 9.71
N ASN A 112 -13.46 9.03 8.59
CA ASN A 112 -12.39 8.30 7.92
C ASN A 112 -11.19 7.96 8.83
N GLU A 113 -10.84 8.81 9.80
CA GLU A 113 -9.71 8.56 10.72
C GLU A 113 -10.10 7.65 11.91
N THR A 114 -11.40 7.55 12.21
CA THR A 114 -11.90 6.86 13.42
C THR A 114 -12.38 5.44 13.14
N THR A 115 -12.81 5.15 11.91
CA THR A 115 -13.28 3.80 11.51
C THR A 115 -12.17 2.73 11.54
N SER A 116 -10.89 3.11 11.56
CA SER A 116 -9.77 2.16 11.75
C SER A 116 -9.67 1.56 13.16
N LYS A 117 -10.53 1.94 14.12
CA LYS A 117 -10.47 1.44 15.51
C LYS A 117 -11.72 0.72 16.03
N ASN A 118 -12.88 0.81 15.38
CA ASN A 118 -14.14 0.38 16.01
C ASN A 118 -15.08 -0.52 15.16
N ASP A 119 -14.73 -0.88 13.92
CA ASP A 119 -15.58 -1.75 13.10
C ASP A 119 -14.98 -3.18 13.00
N GLU A 120 -14.92 -3.89 14.13
CA GLU A 120 -14.90 -5.36 14.16
C GLU A 120 -16.34 -5.88 14.05
N ASP A 121 -17.03 -5.63 12.94
CA ASP A 121 -18.22 -6.40 12.50
C ASP A 121 -18.81 -5.81 11.20
N ALA A 122 -18.10 -5.91 10.07
CA ALA A 122 -18.70 -6.14 8.75
C ALA A 122 -17.64 -6.19 7.65
N ALA A 123 -17.60 -7.34 6.96
CA ALA A 123 -17.01 -7.57 5.64
C ALA A 123 -15.47 -7.46 5.56
N ALA A 124 -14.84 -8.65 5.63
CA ALA A 124 -13.53 -8.90 5.05
C ALA A 124 -13.53 -8.53 3.55
N VAL A 125 -13.07 -7.33 3.24
CA VAL A 125 -12.62 -6.96 1.89
C VAL A 125 -11.11 -7.11 1.89
N ASN A 126 -10.65 -8.12 1.16
CA ASN A 126 -9.26 -8.42 0.92
C ASN A 126 -8.68 -7.29 0.04
N GLY A 127 -7.99 -6.35 0.68
CA GLY A 127 -7.34 -5.21 0.04
C GLY A 127 -6.04 -4.93 0.78
N ASP A 128 -4.95 -5.46 0.23
CA ASP A 128 -3.58 -5.29 0.69
C ASP A 128 -3.17 -3.81 0.55
N THR A 129 -3.50 -3.01 1.55
CA THR A 129 -2.96 -1.65 1.72
C THR A 129 -1.65 -1.75 2.47
N GLN A 130 -0.55 -1.76 1.71
CA GLN A 130 0.80 -1.53 2.21
C GLN A 130 0.88 -0.12 2.81
N ALA A 131 0.60 0.00 4.11
CA ALA A 131 0.81 1.21 4.88
C ALA A 131 2.28 1.29 5.29
N SER A 132 3.05 2.12 4.58
CA SER A 132 4.32 2.64 5.08
C SER A 132 4.04 3.80 6.04
N THR A 133 4.26 3.57 7.33
CA THR A 133 4.39 4.66 8.30
C THR A 133 5.55 4.37 9.24
N ALA A 134 6.66 5.07 9.04
CA ALA A 134 7.58 5.47 10.09
C ALA A 134 6.97 6.71 10.79
N ALA A 135 7.08 6.98 12.08
CA ALA A 135 7.66 6.30 13.25
C ALA A 135 7.07 6.97 14.51
N SER A 136 6.90 6.21 15.60
CA SER A 136 7.25 6.61 16.98
C SER A 136 6.73 5.56 17.98
N ASP A 137 7.63 4.65 18.34
CA ASP A 137 7.88 4.05 19.66
C ASP A 137 6.70 3.46 20.47
N ASN A 138 6.49 2.15 20.29
CA ASN A 138 6.49 1.20 21.41
C ASN A 138 6.90 -0.20 20.89
N GLU A 139 7.82 -0.84 21.60
CA GLU A 139 8.56 -2.05 21.20
C GLU A 139 7.64 -3.24 20.86
N ASN A 140 8.08 -4.03 19.87
CA ASN A 140 7.60 -5.39 19.52
C ASN A 140 6.52 -5.57 18.43
N ARG A 141 6.42 -4.67 17.44
CA ARG A 141 5.76 -5.04 16.16
C ARG A 141 6.80 -5.57 15.19
N HIS A 142 6.93 -6.89 15.12
CA HIS A 142 7.78 -7.57 14.14
C HIS A 142 7.38 -7.15 12.73
N ASN A 143 8.32 -6.56 11.97
CA ASN A 143 8.11 -6.28 10.56
C ASN A 143 8.05 -7.60 9.80
N ALA A 144 6.86 -7.97 9.34
CA ALA A 144 6.58 -9.25 8.70
C ALA A 144 7.37 -9.49 7.38
N TRP A 145 7.95 -8.42 6.81
CA TRP A 145 8.89 -8.47 5.68
C TRP A 145 10.31 -8.90 6.09
N ASN A 146 10.71 -8.67 7.34
CA ASN A 146 12.05 -8.95 7.85
C ASN A 146 12.14 -10.28 8.60
N ASP A 147 11.02 -10.76 9.18
CA ASP A 147 10.95 -12.02 9.92
C ASP A 147 10.66 -13.25 9.03
N GLY A 148 10.37 -13.03 7.75
CA GLY A 148 10.10 -14.08 6.77
C GLY A 148 8.63 -14.53 6.69
N THR A 149 7.72 -13.86 7.39
CA THR A 149 6.27 -14.10 7.31
C THR A 149 5.73 -13.79 5.91
N PHE A 150 6.21 -12.72 5.27
CA PHE A 150 5.92 -12.43 3.87
C PHE A 150 7.10 -12.80 2.97
N GLN A 151 6.90 -13.82 2.14
CA GLN A 151 7.82 -14.19 1.06
C GLN A 151 7.21 -13.77 -0.27
N THR A 152 7.88 -12.87 -0.98
CA THR A 152 7.47 -12.50 -2.35
C THR A 152 7.99 -13.55 -3.33
N GLY A 153 7.09 -14.08 -4.17
CA GLY A 153 7.46 -14.98 -5.25
C GLY A 153 6.95 -14.48 -6.60
N THR A 154 7.63 -14.90 -7.67
CA THR A 154 7.26 -14.59 -9.05
C THR A 154 6.58 -15.80 -9.67
N ILE A 155 5.42 -15.62 -10.32
CA ILE A 155 4.72 -16.72 -10.99
C ILE A 155 5.25 -16.85 -12.43
N ARG A 156 5.85 -17.99 -12.77
CA ARG A 156 6.28 -18.31 -14.13
C ARG A 156 5.68 -19.64 -14.57
N ASN A 157 5.05 -19.67 -15.74
CA ASN A 157 4.40 -20.86 -16.31
C ASN A 157 3.37 -21.53 -15.37
N GLY A 158 2.67 -20.75 -14.53
CA GLY A 158 1.68 -21.26 -13.58
C GLY A 158 2.26 -21.82 -12.29
N GLU A 159 3.58 -21.75 -12.10
CA GLU A 159 4.26 -22.19 -10.88
C GLU A 159 4.79 -20.97 -10.10
N VAL A 160 4.57 -20.96 -8.78
CA VAL A 160 5.04 -19.89 -7.89
C VAL A 160 6.51 -20.14 -7.56
N GLN A 161 7.41 -19.30 -8.07
CA GLN A 161 8.83 -19.29 -7.68
C GLN A 161 9.07 -18.24 -6.60
N VAL A 162 9.23 -18.65 -5.35
CA VAL A 162 9.67 -17.77 -4.27
C VAL A 162 11.18 -17.57 -4.35
N ASP A 163 11.62 -16.29 -4.45
CA ASP A 163 13.04 -15.94 -4.48
C ASP A 163 13.64 -16.14 -3.08
N ARG A 164 14.21 -17.32 -2.85
CA ARG A 164 14.88 -17.67 -1.59
C ARG A 164 16.24 -16.99 -1.54
N GLN A 165 16.37 -15.95 -0.73
CA GLN A 165 17.65 -15.30 -0.48
C GLN A 165 18.59 -16.27 0.27
N ALA A 166 19.68 -16.66 -0.39
CA ALA A 166 20.64 -17.64 0.15
C ALA A 166 21.31 -17.11 1.43
N GLY A 167 21.16 -17.83 2.55
CA GLY A 167 21.89 -17.56 3.79
C GLY A 167 21.07 -17.46 5.09
N ARG A 168 19.76 -17.77 5.10
CA ARG A 168 18.95 -17.81 6.33
C ARG A 168 18.53 -19.25 6.68
N PRO A 169 18.56 -19.66 7.96
CA PRO A 169 18.24 -21.02 8.38
C PRO A 169 16.79 -21.39 8.05
N GLU A 170 16.62 -22.63 7.62
CA GLU A 170 15.40 -23.20 7.04
C GLU A 170 14.23 -23.24 8.04
N GLY A 171 13.15 -22.52 7.72
CA GLY A 171 11.79 -22.94 8.07
C GLY A 171 11.32 -23.98 7.07
N GLY A 172 11.92 -25.18 7.13
CA GLY A 172 11.70 -26.27 6.18
C GLY A 172 10.40 -27.02 6.47
N SER A 173 9.68 -27.37 5.40
CA SER A 173 8.51 -28.25 5.38
C SER A 173 8.83 -29.61 6.01
N LEU A 174 8.58 -29.76 7.30
CA LEU A 174 8.62 -31.07 7.95
C LEU A 174 7.43 -31.87 7.42
N SER A 175 7.70 -33.06 6.88
CA SER A 175 6.61 -34.02 6.62
C SER A 175 5.95 -34.42 7.94
N ASP A 176 4.67 -34.77 7.93
CA ASP A 176 3.89 -35.11 9.15
C ASP A 176 4.60 -36.13 10.06
N GLU A 177 5.35 -37.06 9.48
CA GLU A 177 6.15 -38.05 10.21
C GLU A 177 7.34 -37.43 10.96
N GLN A 178 8.01 -36.45 10.37
CA GLN A 178 9.12 -35.74 11.00
C GLN A 178 8.61 -34.78 12.09
N LEU A 179 7.45 -34.16 11.87
CA LEU A 179 6.80 -33.30 12.85
C LEU A 179 6.37 -34.09 14.10
N ARG A 180 5.81 -35.29 13.89
CA ARG A 180 5.44 -36.19 14.99
C ARG A 180 6.64 -36.61 15.82
N ARG A 181 7.76 -36.94 15.18
CA ARG A 181 9.00 -37.34 15.87
C ARG A 181 9.58 -36.21 16.72
N ALA A 182 9.56 -34.98 16.18
CA ALA A 182 10.01 -33.79 16.91
C ALA A 182 9.11 -33.48 18.13
N LEU A 183 7.79 -33.74 18.02
CA LEU A 183 6.86 -33.55 19.13
C LEU A 183 7.06 -34.59 20.24
N GLU A 184 7.28 -35.86 19.88
CA GLU A 184 7.57 -36.95 20.83
C GLU A 184 8.89 -36.70 21.58
N GLU A 185 9.92 -36.20 20.89
CA GLU A 185 11.22 -35.88 21.49
C GLU A 185 11.12 -34.70 22.48
N ARG A 186 10.32 -33.68 22.14
CA ARG A 186 10.02 -32.55 23.05
C ARG A 186 9.20 -32.97 24.28
N MET A 187 8.24 -33.89 24.13
CA MET A 187 7.49 -34.41 25.28
C MET A 187 8.33 -35.27 26.21
N ARG A 188 9.38 -35.93 25.68
CA ARG A 188 10.32 -36.72 26.49
C ARG A 188 11.23 -35.84 27.33
N ASP A 189 11.63 -34.67 26.81
CA ASP A 189 12.47 -33.70 27.50
C ASP A 189 11.73 -33.00 28.67
N LEU A 190 10.42 -32.76 28.51
CA LEU A 190 9.55 -32.18 29.54
C LEU A 190 9.12 -33.15 30.66
N GLY A 191 9.47 -34.44 30.55
CA GLY A 191 9.09 -35.48 31.51
C GLY A 191 10.15 -35.82 32.57
N THR A 192 11.22 -35.02 32.68
CA THR A 192 12.39 -35.34 33.51
C THR A 192 12.66 -34.37 34.67
N ASP A 193 11.69 -33.53 35.06
CA ASP A 193 11.89 -32.50 36.08
C ASP A 193 10.76 -32.42 37.13
N ASP A 194 10.27 -33.57 37.59
CA ASP A 194 9.50 -33.67 38.85
C ASP A 194 9.78 -35.04 39.48
N ASP A 195 10.70 -35.07 40.46
CA ASP A 195 10.68 -35.92 41.67
C ASP A 195 12.10 -36.12 42.24
N GLU A 196 12.64 -35.12 42.95
CA GLU A 196 13.60 -35.45 44.02
C GLU A 196 13.43 -34.53 45.23
N GLY A 197 12.39 -34.83 46.01
CA GLY A 197 12.09 -34.22 47.31
C GLY A 197 11.82 -35.27 48.39
N GLY A 198 12.66 -36.31 48.47
CA GLY A 198 12.73 -37.18 49.64
C GLY A 198 13.26 -36.41 50.85
N MET A 199 12.47 -36.37 51.92
CA MET A 199 12.76 -35.66 53.16
C MET A 199 14.02 -36.17 53.87
N HIS A 200 14.87 -35.25 54.34
CA HIS A 200 15.70 -35.49 55.51
C HIS A 200 15.57 -34.32 56.50
N LEU A 201 15.36 -34.74 57.75
CA LEU A 201 15.05 -33.95 58.96
C LEU A 201 16.11 -32.91 59.33
#